data_AF-A0A504IWT3-F1
#
_entry.id   AF-A0A504IWT3-F1
#
_cell.length_a   1.000
_cell.length_b   1.000
_cell.length_c   1.000
_cell.angle_alpha   90.00
_cell.angle_beta   90.00
_cell.angle_gamma   90.00
#
_symmetry.space_group_name_H-M   'P 1'
#
loop_
_entity.id
_entity.type
_entity.pdbx_description
1 polymer ?
#
loop_
_entity_poly.entity_id
_entity_poly.type
_entity_poly.pdbx_seq_one_letter_code
_entity_poly.pdbx_strand_id
1 'polypeptide(L)'
;MAKTKTIHLYLLCVFICSGLFSQDAISQIGNSNDEQYTRKCVKELYDSQIGISETGGANKGPHVEMYLKSVGLAPGHAYCAAFVSWVYQNADVQTPLSGWVLSYALKSKRIYHRGKKEYKTPQCGDVFMIWYSRLNRPAHMGFVDQWGEKYIVTVEGNTNTNGSREGDGVYRKRRLKKQVWAVSDFIGSAN
;
A
#
# COMPACT_ATOMS: atom_id res chain seq x y z
N MET A 1 81.75 26.35 9.77
CA MET A 1 81.35 25.37 10.81
C MET A 1 79.91 25.69 11.20
N ALA A 2 78.94 24.93 10.68
CA ALA A 2 78.09 23.99 11.44
C ALA A 2 77.04 24.70 12.32
N LYS A 3 75.72 24.54 12.20
CA LYS A 3 74.87 23.49 11.61
C LYS A 3 73.49 24.08 11.28
N THR A 4 73.01 23.84 10.07
CA THR A 4 71.62 24.06 9.63
C THR A 4 70.71 23.01 10.27
N LYS A 5 69.64 23.44 10.94
CA LYS A 5 68.62 22.54 11.49
C LYS A 5 67.58 22.25 10.40
N THR A 6 67.54 21.00 9.96
CA THR A 6 66.56 20.46 9.01
C THR A 6 65.22 20.28 9.72
N ILE A 7 64.18 21.00 9.28
CA ILE A 7 62.80 20.81 9.71
C ILE A 7 62.18 19.76 8.77
N HIS A 8 61.85 18.59 9.30
CA HIS A 8 61.14 17.56 8.55
C HIS A 8 59.64 17.89 8.53
N LEU A 9 59.21 18.54 7.44
CA LEU A 9 57.79 18.71 7.10
C LEU A 9 57.32 17.43 6.40
N TYR A 10 56.60 16.58 7.13
CA TYR A 10 55.96 15.40 6.55
C TYR A 10 54.79 15.83 5.67
N LEU A 11 54.99 15.77 4.35
CA LEU A 11 53.91 15.83 3.36
C LEU A 11 53.11 14.52 3.46
N LEU A 12 52.00 14.55 4.22
CA LEU A 12 50.99 13.50 4.17
C LEU A 12 49.99 13.84 3.05
N CYS A 13 50.37 13.56 1.80
CA CYS A 13 49.45 13.55 0.65
C CYS A 13 49.24 12.12 0.19
N VAL A 14 48.26 11.41 0.77
CA VAL A 14 47.77 10.14 0.20
C VAL A 14 46.27 9.98 0.50
N PHE A 15 45.47 10.06 -0.58
CA PHE A 15 44.07 9.66 -0.80
C PHE A 15 42.92 10.38 -0.08
N ILE A 16 42.47 11.46 -0.74
CA ILE A 16 41.04 11.78 -0.86
C ILE A 16 40.38 10.73 -1.79
N CYS A 17 39.10 10.45 -1.56
CA CYS A 17 38.13 9.74 -2.41
C CYS A 17 38.03 8.21 -2.30
N SER A 18 37.25 7.73 -1.31
CA SER A 18 36.21 6.70 -1.52
C SER A 18 35.45 6.47 -0.22
N GLY A 19 34.33 7.17 0.00
CA GLY A 19 33.51 6.93 1.20
C GLY A 19 32.07 7.40 1.13
N LEU A 20 31.75 8.34 0.25
CA LEU A 20 30.40 8.93 0.18
C LEU A 20 29.46 8.28 -0.85
N PHE A 21 29.92 7.28 -1.63
CA PHE A 21 29.08 6.62 -2.64
C PHE A 21 28.48 5.27 -2.22
N SER A 22 28.86 4.72 -1.05
CA SER A 22 28.41 3.38 -0.65
C SER A 22 27.29 3.37 0.38
N GLN A 23 27.23 4.32 1.32
CA GLN A 23 26.22 4.27 2.39
C GLN A 23 24.81 4.60 1.88
N ASP A 24 24.69 5.60 0.99
CA ASP A 24 23.41 5.96 0.39
C ASP A 24 22.93 4.89 -0.59
N ALA A 25 23.82 4.30 -1.40
CA ALA A 25 23.44 3.22 -2.30
C ALA A 25 23.00 1.96 -1.54
N ILE A 26 23.70 1.57 -0.48
CA ILE A 26 23.35 0.39 0.33
C ILE A 26 22.03 0.60 1.07
N SER A 27 21.78 1.79 1.62
CA SER A 27 20.51 2.10 2.31
C SER A 27 19.32 2.12 1.35
N GLN A 28 19.49 2.68 0.15
CA GLN A 28 18.45 2.66 -0.88
C GLN A 28 18.16 1.25 -1.39
N ILE A 29 19.20 0.42 -1.58
CA ILE A 29 19.03 -1.00 -1.94
C ILE A 29 18.29 -1.75 -0.83
N GLY A 30 18.68 -1.56 0.45
CA GLY A 30 17.99 -2.12 1.60
C GLY A 30 16.50 -1.75 1.62
N ASN A 31 16.17 -0.46 1.55
CA ASN A 31 14.80 0.02 1.55
C ASN A 31 13.97 -0.54 0.38
N SER A 32 14.57 -0.66 -0.81
CA SER A 32 13.87 -1.21 -1.99
C SER A 32 13.57 -2.70 -1.85
N ASN A 33 14.47 -3.47 -1.25
CA ASN A 33 14.26 -4.89 -0.96
C ASN A 33 13.16 -5.07 0.09
N ASP A 34 13.15 -4.23 1.12
CA ASP A 34 12.14 -4.25 2.18
C ASP A 34 10.75 -3.87 1.64
N GLU A 35 10.66 -2.85 0.77
CA GLU A 35 9.42 -2.50 0.07
C GLU A 35 8.92 -3.69 -0.78
N GLN A 36 9.79 -4.31 -1.57
CA GLN A 36 9.43 -5.43 -2.43
C GLN A 36 8.96 -6.65 -1.62
N TYR A 37 9.66 -6.97 -0.53
CA TYR A 37 9.27 -8.05 0.39
C TYR A 37 7.91 -7.78 1.01
N THR A 38 7.67 -6.56 1.48
CA THR A 38 6.40 -6.15 2.10
C THR A 38 5.25 -6.23 1.09
N ARG A 39 5.45 -5.76 -0.15
CA ARG A 39 4.45 -5.88 -1.23
C ARG A 39 4.11 -7.34 -1.55
N LYS A 40 5.10 -8.22 -1.52
CA LYS A 40 4.90 -9.67 -1.71
C LYS A 40 4.06 -10.27 -0.57
N CYS A 41 4.37 -9.94 0.68
CA CYS A 41 3.61 -10.40 1.84
C CYS A 41 2.14 -9.92 1.80
N VAL A 42 1.91 -8.63 1.51
CA VAL A 42 0.56 -8.06 1.32
C VAL A 42 -0.20 -8.83 0.23
N LYS A 43 0.49 -9.14 -0.88
CA LYS A 43 -0.10 -9.91 -1.98
C LYS A 43 -0.49 -11.33 -1.59
N GLU A 44 0.42 -12.08 -0.97
CA GLU A 44 0.15 -13.43 -0.51
C GLU A 44 -1.04 -13.46 0.47
N LEU A 45 -1.11 -12.47 1.36
CA LEU A 45 -2.23 -12.33 2.29
C LEU A 45 -3.54 -12.06 1.57
N TYR A 46 -3.66 -11.03 0.72
CA TYR A 46 -4.94 -10.78 0.05
C TYR A 46 -5.32 -11.89 -0.94
N ASP A 47 -4.34 -12.55 -1.57
CA ASP A 47 -4.59 -13.64 -2.52
C ASP A 47 -5.15 -14.87 -1.81
N SER A 48 -4.67 -15.17 -0.59
CA SER A 48 -5.20 -16.26 0.24
C SER A 48 -6.66 -16.08 0.63
N GLN A 49 -7.19 -14.86 0.55
CA GLN A 49 -8.58 -14.56 0.90
C GLN A 49 -9.53 -14.61 -0.30
N ILE A 50 -9.03 -14.71 -1.53
CA ILE A 50 -9.88 -14.74 -2.73
C ILE A 50 -10.79 -15.96 -2.71
N GLY A 51 -12.08 -15.74 -2.95
CA GLY A 51 -13.10 -16.79 -2.92
C GLY A 51 -13.74 -16.99 -1.54
N ILE A 52 -13.24 -16.33 -0.49
CA ILE A 52 -13.97 -16.25 0.78
C ILE A 52 -15.25 -15.46 0.57
N SER A 53 -16.36 -16.06 0.97
CA SER A 53 -17.69 -15.45 0.92
C SER A 53 -18.32 -15.36 2.31
N GLU A 54 -19.31 -14.49 2.43
CA GLU A 54 -20.20 -14.44 3.58
C GLU A 54 -20.84 -15.81 3.85
N THR A 55 -21.04 -16.13 5.12
CA THR A 55 -21.82 -17.29 5.56
C THR A 55 -23.09 -16.79 6.21
N GLY A 56 -24.25 -17.11 5.62
CA GLY A 56 -25.56 -16.62 6.06
C GLY A 56 -25.93 -15.21 5.54
N GLY A 57 -25.05 -14.58 4.75
CA GLY A 57 -25.28 -13.27 4.13
C GLY A 57 -25.27 -12.09 5.13
N ALA A 58 -25.62 -10.91 4.61
CA ALA A 58 -25.73 -9.66 5.36
C ALA A 58 -24.44 -9.29 6.11
N ASN A 59 -23.29 -9.39 5.46
CA ASN A 59 -21.96 -9.08 5.99
C ASN A 59 -21.59 -9.90 7.24
N LYS A 60 -21.86 -11.21 7.20
CA LYS A 60 -21.58 -12.16 8.30
C LYS A 60 -20.76 -13.36 7.86
N GLY A 61 -20.25 -14.09 8.84
CA GLY A 61 -19.52 -15.34 8.66
C GLY A 61 -18.11 -15.26 9.25
N PRO A 62 -17.48 -16.42 9.56
CA PRO A 62 -16.27 -16.47 10.38
C PRO A 62 -15.13 -15.57 9.88
N HIS A 63 -14.86 -15.57 8.57
CA HIS A 63 -13.81 -14.75 7.97
C HIS A 63 -14.18 -13.27 7.86
N VAL A 64 -15.44 -12.96 7.55
CA VAL A 64 -15.94 -11.58 7.50
C VAL A 64 -15.87 -10.93 8.88
N GLU A 65 -16.26 -11.67 9.92
CA GLU A 65 -16.18 -11.24 11.30
C GLU A 65 -14.73 -11.12 11.79
N MET A 66 -13.82 -11.95 11.30
CA MET A 66 -12.37 -11.78 11.53
C MET A 66 -11.88 -10.43 10.99
N TYR A 67 -12.26 -10.04 9.77
CA TYR A 67 -11.90 -8.72 9.23
C TYR A 67 -12.49 -7.60 10.09
N LEU A 68 -13.78 -7.67 10.39
CA LEU A 68 -14.50 -6.65 11.18
C LEU A 68 -13.90 -6.48 12.58
N LYS A 69 -13.58 -7.60 13.25
CA LYS A 69 -12.94 -7.59 14.58
C LYS A 69 -11.57 -6.91 14.56
N SER A 70 -10.80 -7.02 13.47
CA SER A 70 -9.49 -6.35 13.33
C SER A 70 -9.55 -4.82 13.36
N VAL A 71 -10.75 -4.24 13.22
CA VAL A 71 -11.00 -2.80 13.29
C VAL A 71 -12.06 -2.46 14.35
N GLY A 72 -12.36 -3.39 15.27
CA GLY A 72 -13.29 -3.18 16.37
C GLY A 72 -14.76 -3.08 15.98
N LEU A 73 -15.16 -3.61 14.81
CA LEU A 73 -16.55 -3.61 14.35
C LEU A 73 -17.27 -4.92 14.67
N ALA A 74 -18.57 -4.82 14.95
CA ALA A 74 -19.46 -5.97 15.11
C ALA A 74 -19.83 -6.61 13.75
N PRO A 75 -20.34 -7.85 13.72
CA PRO A 75 -20.87 -8.47 12.51
C PRO A 75 -21.98 -7.63 11.86
N GLY A 76 -22.12 -7.70 10.53
CA GLY A 76 -23.18 -7.00 9.79
C GLY A 76 -22.76 -5.66 9.16
N HIS A 77 -21.57 -5.15 9.48
CA HIS A 77 -21.02 -3.97 8.82
C HIS A 77 -20.36 -4.31 7.48
N ALA A 78 -20.45 -3.40 6.51
CA ALA A 78 -19.66 -3.46 5.28
C ALA A 78 -18.16 -3.59 5.60
N TYR A 79 -17.48 -4.54 4.99
CA TYR A 79 -16.15 -4.99 5.43
C TYR A 79 -15.03 -4.75 4.41
N CYS A 80 -15.26 -4.03 3.30
CA CYS A 80 -14.19 -3.71 2.33
C CYS A 80 -12.97 -3.06 3.01
N ALA A 81 -13.23 -2.13 3.93
CA ALA A 81 -12.20 -1.41 4.65
C ALA A 81 -11.52 -2.25 5.76
N ALA A 82 -12.34 -3.04 6.44
CA ALA A 82 -11.88 -3.98 7.45
C ALA A 82 -10.97 -5.05 6.83
N PHE A 83 -11.30 -5.55 5.64
CA PHE A 83 -10.47 -6.47 4.87
C PHE A 83 -9.08 -5.89 4.56
N VAL A 84 -9.01 -4.68 4.01
CA VAL A 84 -7.73 -3.99 3.75
C VAL A 84 -6.94 -3.78 5.04
N SER A 85 -7.61 -3.36 6.12
CA SER A 85 -6.98 -3.18 7.43
C SER A 85 -6.40 -4.49 7.96
N TRP A 86 -7.15 -5.60 7.85
CA TRP A 86 -6.70 -6.91 8.30
C TRP A 86 -5.48 -7.38 7.51
N VAL A 87 -5.48 -7.24 6.18
CA VAL A 87 -4.32 -7.61 5.34
C VAL A 87 -3.07 -6.82 5.75
N TYR A 88 -3.19 -5.50 5.90
CA TYR A 88 -2.04 -4.70 6.31
C TYR A 88 -1.55 -4.98 7.74
N GLN A 89 -2.45 -5.26 8.68
CA GLN A 89 -2.05 -5.69 10.03
C GLN A 89 -1.23 -6.98 9.99
N ASN A 90 -1.64 -7.96 9.19
CA ASN A 90 -0.92 -9.23 9.07
C ASN A 90 0.37 -9.13 8.25
N ALA A 91 0.54 -8.04 7.50
CA ALA A 91 1.77 -7.72 6.77
C ALA A 91 2.69 -6.74 7.53
N ASP A 92 2.35 -6.38 8.77
CA ASP A 92 3.05 -5.37 9.58
C ASP A 92 3.19 -3.98 8.91
N VAL A 93 2.18 -3.59 8.11
CA VAL A 93 2.14 -2.29 7.44
C VAL A 93 1.36 -1.29 8.28
N GLN A 94 2.04 -0.20 8.65
CA GLN A 94 1.45 0.88 9.43
C GLN A 94 0.37 1.64 8.63
N THR A 95 -0.89 1.51 9.07
CA THR A 95 -2.05 2.14 8.42
C THR A 95 -3.06 2.64 9.47
N PRO A 96 -4.14 3.34 9.07
CA PRO A 96 -5.13 3.85 10.02
C PRO A 96 -5.94 2.80 10.81
N LEU A 97 -5.86 1.51 10.45
CA LEU A 97 -6.57 0.40 11.09
C LEU A 97 -8.07 0.68 11.27
N SER A 98 -8.76 0.97 10.17
CA SER A 98 -10.12 1.55 10.22
C SER A 98 -11.08 0.87 9.26
N GLY A 99 -12.29 0.58 9.73
CA GLY A 99 -13.43 0.19 8.89
C GLY A 99 -13.99 1.34 8.03
N TRP A 100 -13.40 2.54 8.06
CA TRP A 100 -13.84 3.69 7.28
C TRP A 100 -12.88 4.00 6.12
N VAL A 101 -13.38 3.91 4.89
CA VAL A 101 -12.62 4.18 3.66
C VAL A 101 -11.92 5.54 3.67
N LEU A 102 -12.55 6.58 4.22
CA LEU A 102 -11.98 7.93 4.21
C LEU A 102 -10.66 8.02 5.00
N SER A 103 -10.48 7.18 6.02
CA SER A 103 -9.24 7.10 6.80
C SER A 103 -8.02 6.79 5.92
N TYR A 104 -8.20 6.09 4.80
CA TYR A 104 -7.14 5.71 3.87
C TYR A 104 -6.89 6.75 2.75
N ALA A 105 -7.70 7.80 2.68
CA ALA A 105 -7.59 8.86 1.67
C ALA A 105 -6.62 10.00 2.08
N LEU A 106 -5.57 9.68 2.83
CA LEU A 106 -4.61 10.64 3.37
C LEU A 106 -3.88 11.38 2.23
N LYS A 107 -3.85 12.72 2.29
CA LYS A 107 -3.17 13.54 1.26
C LYS A 107 -1.69 13.18 1.13
N SER A 108 -1.02 12.90 2.24
CA SER A 108 0.41 12.54 2.28
C SER A 108 0.74 11.16 1.71
N LYS A 109 -0.26 10.27 1.60
CA LYS A 109 -0.08 8.91 1.06
C LYS A 109 -0.63 8.78 -0.37
N ARG A 110 -1.37 9.76 -0.86
CA ARG A 110 -2.05 9.68 -2.16
C ARG A 110 -1.08 9.90 -3.33
N ILE A 111 -0.87 8.85 -4.12
CA ILE A 111 0.04 8.84 -5.27
C ILE A 111 -0.67 9.01 -6.63
N TYR A 112 -1.97 8.68 -6.68
CA TYR A 112 -2.82 8.84 -7.84
C TYR A 112 -4.12 9.54 -7.45
N HIS A 113 -4.58 10.45 -8.30
CA HIS A 113 -5.93 10.99 -8.26
C HIS A 113 -6.43 11.19 -9.68
N ARG A 114 -7.62 10.67 -9.99
CA ARG A 114 -8.20 10.75 -11.33
C ARG A 114 -8.30 12.20 -11.79
N GLY A 115 -7.86 12.46 -13.03
CA GLY A 115 -7.88 13.79 -13.64
C GLY A 115 -6.86 14.78 -13.05
N LYS A 116 -5.88 14.29 -12.28
CA LYS A 116 -4.76 15.08 -11.75
C LYS A 116 -3.44 14.47 -12.24
N LYS A 117 -2.37 15.25 -12.15
CA LYS A 117 -1.02 14.78 -12.44
C LYS A 117 -0.66 13.62 -11.50
N GLU A 118 -0.13 12.54 -12.07
CA GLU A 118 0.36 11.37 -11.33
C GLU A 118 1.79 11.66 -10.86
N TYR A 119 2.10 11.33 -9.61
CA TYR A 119 3.44 11.56 -9.02
C TYR A 119 4.24 10.27 -8.89
N LYS A 120 3.56 9.15 -8.74
CA LYS A 120 4.13 7.80 -8.68
C LYS A 120 3.15 6.83 -9.33
N THR A 121 3.66 5.88 -10.11
CA THR A 121 2.83 4.81 -10.69
C THR A 121 2.38 3.86 -9.58
N PRO A 122 1.06 3.66 -9.38
CA PRO A 122 0.56 2.65 -8.45
C PRO A 122 1.13 1.26 -8.71
N GLN A 123 1.39 0.54 -7.63
CA GLN A 123 1.97 -0.79 -7.62
C GLN A 123 1.06 -1.79 -6.90
N CYS A 124 1.42 -3.07 -7.03
CA CYS A 124 0.79 -4.14 -6.28
C CYS A 124 0.83 -3.84 -4.77
N GLY A 125 -0.32 -4.02 -4.10
CA GLY A 125 -0.47 -3.79 -2.67
C GLY A 125 -0.83 -2.36 -2.28
N ASP A 126 -0.91 -1.41 -3.23
CA ASP A 126 -1.44 -0.07 -2.96
C ASP A 126 -2.97 -0.09 -2.79
N VAL A 127 -3.52 0.86 -2.04
CA VAL A 127 -4.97 0.95 -1.79
C VAL A 127 -5.64 1.82 -2.83
N PHE A 128 -6.46 1.24 -3.71
CA PHE A 128 -7.32 2.02 -4.59
C PHE A 128 -8.64 2.35 -3.89
N MET A 129 -9.23 3.50 -4.23
CA MET A 129 -10.51 3.95 -3.71
C MET A 129 -11.46 4.35 -4.82
N ILE A 130 -12.75 4.11 -4.62
CA ILE A 130 -13.84 4.50 -5.53
C ILE A 130 -14.70 5.58 -4.85
N TRP A 131 -14.94 6.66 -5.60
CA TRP A 131 -15.86 7.73 -5.21
C TRP A 131 -17.31 7.33 -5.46
N TYR A 132 -18.18 7.55 -4.48
CA TYR A 132 -19.61 7.34 -4.59
C TYR A 132 -20.33 8.68 -4.53
N SER A 133 -20.85 9.15 -5.67
CA SER A 133 -21.49 10.48 -5.77
C SER A 133 -22.68 10.64 -4.84
N ARG A 134 -23.47 9.58 -4.60
CA ARG A 134 -24.62 9.61 -3.69
C ARG A 134 -24.23 9.87 -2.22
N LEU A 135 -23.02 9.48 -1.83
CA LEU A 135 -22.49 9.67 -0.48
C LEU A 135 -21.52 10.86 -0.39
N ASN A 136 -21.20 11.48 -1.53
CA ASN A 136 -20.22 12.56 -1.65
C ASN A 136 -18.87 12.25 -0.98
N ARG A 137 -18.41 11.00 -1.07
CA ARG A 137 -17.14 10.54 -0.46
C ARG A 137 -16.61 9.26 -1.12
N PRO A 138 -15.32 8.89 -0.94
CA PRO A 138 -14.89 7.53 -1.21
C PRO A 138 -15.61 6.56 -0.26
N ALA A 139 -16.13 5.47 -0.82
CA ALA A 139 -16.97 4.53 -0.07
C ALA A 139 -16.72 3.05 -0.41
N HIS A 140 -15.71 2.77 -1.24
CA HIS A 140 -15.21 1.42 -1.48
C HIS A 140 -13.71 1.46 -1.72
N MET A 141 -13.01 0.42 -1.29
CA MET A 141 -11.58 0.26 -1.51
C MET A 141 -11.15 -1.21 -1.55
N GLY A 142 -9.93 -1.43 -1.99
CA GLY A 142 -9.25 -2.71 -2.00
C GLY A 142 -7.81 -2.54 -2.43
N PHE A 143 -7.16 -3.63 -2.81
CA PHE A 143 -5.78 -3.61 -3.29
C PHE A 143 -5.70 -3.49 -4.80
N VAL A 144 -4.74 -2.72 -5.28
CA VAL A 144 -4.21 -2.82 -6.63
C VAL A 144 -3.42 -4.13 -6.73
N ASP A 145 -3.77 -4.98 -7.69
CA ASP A 145 -3.03 -6.20 -8.04
C ASP A 145 -2.18 -5.95 -9.30
N GLN A 146 -2.74 -5.25 -10.30
CA GLN A 146 -2.01 -4.84 -11.51
C GLN A 146 -2.46 -3.46 -11.97
N TRP A 147 -1.51 -2.60 -12.34
CA TRP A 147 -1.76 -1.26 -12.86
C TRP A 147 -1.45 -1.15 -14.36
N GLY A 148 -2.48 -1.25 -15.20
CA GLY A 148 -2.37 -1.05 -16.66
C GLY A 148 -2.87 0.32 -17.10
N GLU A 149 -2.77 0.66 -18.39
CA GLU A 149 -3.16 1.98 -18.91
C GLU A 149 -4.68 2.24 -18.84
N LYS A 150 -5.47 1.36 -19.46
CA LYS A 150 -6.94 1.45 -19.54
C LYS A 150 -7.64 0.59 -18.49
N TYR A 151 -7.07 -0.57 -18.21
CA TYR A 151 -7.61 -1.55 -17.27
C TYR A 151 -6.62 -1.78 -16.14
N ILE A 152 -7.17 -2.06 -14.95
CA ILE A 152 -6.41 -2.49 -13.78
C ILE A 152 -7.00 -3.80 -13.26
N VAL A 153 -6.22 -4.51 -12.46
CA VAL A 153 -6.68 -5.66 -11.69
C VAL A 153 -6.66 -5.28 -10.21
N THR A 154 -7.73 -5.61 -9.50
CA THR A 154 -7.91 -5.29 -8.09
C THR A 154 -8.34 -6.52 -7.30
N VAL A 155 -8.04 -6.56 -6.00
CA VAL A 155 -8.56 -7.57 -5.05
C VAL A 155 -9.29 -6.85 -3.93
N GLU A 156 -10.53 -7.26 -3.67
CA GLU A 156 -11.49 -6.46 -2.90
C GLU A 156 -12.40 -7.34 -2.07
N GLY A 157 -12.54 -7.03 -0.77
CA GLY A 157 -13.60 -7.58 0.06
C GLY A 157 -14.92 -6.80 -0.10
N ASN A 158 -16.02 -7.44 0.31
CA ASN A 158 -17.37 -6.87 0.25
C ASN A 158 -17.72 -6.37 -1.15
N THR A 159 -17.36 -7.16 -2.16
CA THR A 159 -17.78 -6.93 -3.56
C THR A 159 -18.45 -8.18 -4.11
N ASN A 160 -19.02 -8.08 -5.31
CA ASN A 160 -19.58 -9.20 -6.06
C ASN A 160 -19.24 -9.06 -7.54
N THR A 161 -19.64 -10.04 -8.33
CA THR A 161 -19.45 -10.06 -9.79
C THR A 161 -20.17 -8.90 -10.50
N ASN A 162 -21.28 -8.40 -9.94
CA ASN A 162 -22.11 -7.35 -10.53
C ASN A 162 -21.68 -5.91 -10.20
N GLY A 163 -20.60 -5.70 -9.44
CA GLY A 163 -20.09 -4.35 -9.14
C GLY A 163 -20.89 -3.58 -8.09
N SER A 164 -21.71 -4.26 -7.29
CA SER A 164 -22.41 -3.68 -6.14
C SER A 164 -21.46 -3.28 -5.00
N ARG A 165 -21.94 -2.37 -4.14
CA ARG A 165 -21.32 -1.99 -2.86
C ARG A 165 -21.53 -3.02 -1.77
N GLU A 166 -22.70 -3.64 -1.72
CA GLU A 166 -22.97 -4.79 -0.85
C GLU A 166 -22.60 -6.03 -1.65
N GLY A 167 -21.46 -6.59 -1.31
CA GLY A 167 -20.88 -7.71 -2.00
C GLY A 167 -20.65 -8.88 -1.05
N ASP A 168 -20.79 -10.07 -1.58
CA ASP A 168 -20.88 -11.31 -0.83
C ASP A 168 -19.52 -11.96 -0.55
N GLY A 169 -18.40 -11.36 -0.96
CA GLY A 169 -17.09 -11.96 -0.72
C GLY A 169 -15.89 -11.13 -1.16
N VAL A 170 -14.75 -11.81 -1.19
CA VAL A 170 -13.45 -11.31 -1.64
C VAL A 170 -13.18 -11.81 -3.06
N TYR A 171 -13.00 -10.87 -3.99
CA TYR A 171 -12.84 -11.20 -5.40
C TYR A 171 -11.72 -10.42 -6.07
N ARG A 172 -11.07 -11.07 -7.03
CA ARG A 172 -10.23 -10.41 -8.02
C ARG A 172 -11.10 -9.84 -9.15
N LYS A 173 -10.90 -8.57 -9.50
CA LYS A 173 -11.71 -7.86 -10.49
C LYS A 173 -10.86 -7.15 -11.52
N ARG A 174 -11.29 -7.21 -12.78
CA ARG A 174 -10.79 -6.33 -13.84
C ARG A 174 -11.65 -5.08 -13.87
N ARG A 175 -11.03 -3.91 -13.74
CA ARG A 175 -11.72 -2.61 -13.71
C ARG A 175 -11.20 -1.67 -14.78
N LEU A 176 -12.04 -0.73 -15.19
CA LEU A 176 -11.55 0.42 -15.95
C LEU A 176 -10.82 1.35 -14.99
N LYS A 177 -9.61 1.80 -15.34
CA LYS A 177 -8.84 2.76 -14.52
C LYS A 177 -9.66 4.00 -14.17
N LYS A 178 -10.50 4.46 -15.09
CA LYS A 178 -11.40 5.62 -14.89
C LYS A 178 -12.38 5.46 -13.72
N GLN A 179 -12.64 4.24 -13.23
CA GLN A 179 -13.48 4.01 -12.04
C GLN A 179 -12.75 4.33 -10.74
N VAL A 180 -11.42 4.18 -10.71
CA VAL A 180 -10.59 4.55 -9.56
C VAL A 180 -10.60 6.05 -9.40
N TRP A 181 -10.91 6.51 -8.18
CA TRP A 181 -10.86 7.92 -7.82
C TRP A 181 -9.47 8.33 -7.36
N ALA A 182 -8.88 7.55 -6.44
CA ALA A 182 -7.55 7.79 -5.91
C ALA A 182 -6.85 6.47 -5.57
N VAL A 183 -5.52 6.52 -5.46
CA VAL A 183 -4.69 5.43 -4.91
C VAL A 183 -3.76 5.99 -3.84
N SER A 184 -3.64 5.27 -2.72
CA SER A 184 -2.71 5.58 -1.62
C SER A 184 -1.64 4.50 -1.49
N ASP A 185 -0.40 4.92 -1.30
CA ASP A 185 0.76 4.06 -1.03
C ASP A 185 1.09 4.08 0.46
N PHE A 186 0.94 2.95 1.13
CA PHE A 186 1.27 2.78 2.55
C PHE A 186 2.57 1.98 2.76
N ILE A 187 3.13 1.40 1.69
CA ILE A 187 4.27 0.48 1.77
C ILE A 187 5.56 1.21 1.40
N GLY A 188 5.53 2.00 0.33
CA GLY A 188 6.70 2.72 -0.14
C GLY A 188 7.17 3.79 0.84
N SER A 189 8.48 4.06 0.81
CA SER A 189 9.08 5.13 1.61
C SER A 189 8.45 6.49 1.23
N ALA A 190 8.28 7.36 2.23
CA ALA A 190 7.90 8.74 1.97
C ALA A 190 9.06 9.43 1.23
N ASN A 191 8.78 9.95 0.03
CA ASN A 191 9.68 10.88 -0.65
C ASN A 191 9.63 12.26 0.01
#